data_AF-A0AAD9W7K1-F1
#
_entry.id   AF-A0AAD9W7K1-F1
#
_cell.length_a   1.000
_cell.length_b   1.000
_cell.length_c   1.000
_cell.angle_alpha   90.00
_cell.angle_beta   90.00
_cell.angle_gamma   90.00
#
_symmetry.space_group_name_H-M   'P 1'
#
loop_
_entity.id
_entity.type
_entity.pdbx_description
1 polymer ?
#
loop_
_entity_poly.entity_id
_entity_poly.type
_entity_poly.pdbx_seq_one_letter_code
_entity_poly.pdbx_strand_id
1 'polypeptide(L)'
;MASATSATMGAGGSDDDYKENDQVSHIMMCPDCKEFPPNLAEEFSSGDMVCATCGLVVGDKIVDTRSEWRTFANDDTNNDDPSRVGDVGNPLFEDTVATLQTSIGSEGSNSFHLMKTQQKTVEKGAKNLKEGFSQIKTLTDALQVGNNVRDTAMHIFKLADEKKFLKGKPQEAVIAGCIFVACRQGGVARTFREIFNLTRVSKKEIGRVFKLLEKFLVDIQNEGDKIGHSAVSTVHSFEQRGSTNAEDLVRRYVSQLGVRNQSEVESVGMLIAKKTGQVSTLAGRSPLSVAAACIFMATHYLGEAKTSKDIAVVAGVSDGTIKTAYKYLYAEKESLLDAEAFQKSRGRGKIEKLPAA
;
A
#
# COMPACT_ATOMS: atom_id res chain seq x y z
N MET A 1 38.24 28.59 74.01
CA MET A 1 39.35 29.23 73.30
C MET A 1 39.05 29.14 71.82
N ALA A 2 39.05 30.29 71.17
CA ALA A 2 38.78 30.45 69.74
C ALA A 2 39.82 29.70 68.88
N SER A 3 39.41 29.26 67.69
CA SER A 3 39.89 29.89 66.45
C SER A 3 39.25 29.25 65.22
N ALA A 4 38.95 30.12 64.27
CA ALA A 4 38.21 29.87 63.05
C ALA A 4 39.13 29.65 61.83
N THR A 5 38.49 29.31 60.72
CA THR A 5 38.86 29.52 59.30
C THR A 5 40.05 28.77 58.71
N SER A 6 39.80 27.97 57.67
CA SER A 6 40.14 28.36 56.29
C SER A 6 39.58 27.37 55.26
N ALA A 7 38.80 27.89 54.32
CA ALA A 7 38.41 27.23 53.09
C ALA A 7 39.61 27.12 52.14
N THR A 8 39.75 25.98 51.47
CA THR A 8 40.56 25.83 50.25
C THR A 8 39.74 25.09 49.21
N MET A 9 39.37 25.82 48.16
CA MET A 9 38.83 25.31 46.91
C MET A 9 39.92 24.49 46.21
N GLY A 10 39.62 23.24 45.89
CA GLY A 10 40.43 22.39 45.03
C GLY A 10 39.58 21.94 43.85
N ALA A 11 39.82 22.56 42.70
CA ALA A 11 39.31 22.12 41.42
C ALA A 11 39.90 20.74 41.08
N GLY A 12 39.02 19.80 40.72
CA GLY A 12 39.39 18.48 40.25
C GLY A 12 38.13 17.82 39.69
N GLY A 13 37.88 18.05 38.40
CA GLY A 13 36.86 17.31 37.66
C GLY A 13 37.21 15.84 37.68
N SER A 14 36.35 15.03 38.28
CA SER A 14 36.27 13.61 37.98
C SER A 14 35.33 13.48 36.80
N ASP A 15 35.87 13.03 35.68
CA ASP A 15 35.14 12.52 34.53
C ASP A 15 34.03 11.58 35.03
N ASP A 16 32.79 12.06 34.98
CA ASP A 16 31.62 11.19 35.08
C ASP A 16 31.60 10.37 33.79
N ASP A 17 32.23 9.19 33.85
CA ASP A 17 32.13 8.15 32.83
C ASP A 17 30.65 7.90 32.53
N TYR A 18 30.16 8.45 31.41
CA TYR A 18 28.84 8.13 30.88
C TYR A 18 28.84 6.65 30.48
N LYS A 19 28.30 5.81 31.36
CA LYS A 19 28.01 4.41 31.05
C LYS A 19 26.75 4.38 30.21
N GLU A 20 26.94 4.18 28.91
CA GLU A 20 25.89 3.85 27.95
C GLU A 20 25.30 2.48 28.34
N ASN A 21 24.29 2.50 29.21
CA ASN A 21 23.54 1.31 29.58
C ASN A 21 22.48 1.05 28.51
N ASP A 22 22.82 0.18 27.56
CA ASP A 22 22.01 -0.32 26.44
C ASP A 22 20.80 -1.20 26.87
N GLN A 23 20.18 -0.91 28.02
CA GLN A 23 18.98 -1.58 28.53
C GLN A 23 17.84 -0.56 28.67
N VAL A 24 17.27 -0.14 27.53
CA VAL A 24 16.09 0.73 27.47
C VAL A 24 14.83 -0.06 27.87
N SER A 25 14.70 -0.35 29.15
CA SER A 25 13.42 -0.64 29.80
C SER A 25 13.45 -0.15 31.24
N HIS A 26 13.69 1.15 31.42
CA HIS A 26 13.38 1.81 32.67
C HIS A 26 11.85 1.82 32.83
N ILE A 27 11.30 0.76 33.42
CA ILE A 27 9.89 0.72 33.79
C ILE A 27 9.70 1.74 34.90
N MET A 28 9.09 2.87 34.56
CA MET A 28 8.69 3.87 35.55
C MET A 28 7.68 3.22 36.50
N MET A 29 8.00 3.19 37.79
CA MET A 29 7.16 2.59 38.82
C MET A 29 7.01 3.56 39.99
N CYS A 30 5.83 3.55 40.62
CA CYS A 30 5.63 4.31 41.84
C CYS A 30 6.54 3.75 42.96
N PRO A 31 7.34 4.61 43.64
CA PRO A 31 8.23 4.17 44.72
C PRO A 31 7.48 3.54 45.91
N ASP A 32 6.25 3.99 46.17
CA ASP A 32 5.45 3.52 47.31
C ASP A 32 4.64 2.25 46.99
N CYS A 33 3.95 2.18 45.85
CA CYS A 33 3.07 1.04 45.53
C CYS A 33 3.83 -0.17 44.98
N LYS A 34 4.87 0.05 44.15
CA LYS A 34 5.65 -1.00 43.48
C LYS A 34 4.80 -2.13 42.85
N GLU A 35 3.65 -1.77 42.28
CA GLU A 35 2.73 -2.71 41.61
C GLU A 35 3.22 -3.05 40.20
N PHE A 36 2.98 -4.30 39.75
CA PHE A 36 3.30 -4.76 38.39
C PHE A 36 2.06 -5.40 37.74
N PRO A 37 1.58 -4.89 36.59
CA PRO A 37 2.08 -3.74 35.82
C PRO A 37 1.86 -2.39 36.55
N PRO A 38 2.75 -1.40 36.38
CA PRO A 38 2.62 -0.11 37.07
C PRO A 38 1.38 0.64 36.59
N ASN A 39 0.53 1.02 37.54
CA ASN A 39 -0.69 1.78 37.29
C ASN A 39 -0.42 3.29 37.34
N LEU A 40 0.25 3.80 36.29
CA LEU A 40 0.54 5.22 36.11
C LEU A 40 -0.41 5.82 35.07
N ALA A 41 -0.97 6.98 35.40
CA ALA A 41 -1.85 7.76 34.54
C ALA A 41 -1.19 9.11 34.20
N GLU A 42 -1.29 9.49 32.93
CA GLU A 42 -0.84 10.77 32.41
C GLU A 42 -1.94 11.82 32.58
N GLU A 43 -1.71 12.81 33.47
CA GLU A 43 -2.60 13.96 33.62
C GLU A 43 -2.07 15.12 32.75
N PHE A 44 -2.58 15.20 31.53
CA PHE A 44 -2.14 16.19 30.53
C PHE A 44 -2.47 17.64 30.90
N SER A 45 -3.48 17.86 31.76
CA SER A 45 -3.90 19.22 32.13
C SER A 45 -2.88 19.93 33.03
N SER A 46 -2.22 19.17 33.92
CA SER A 46 -1.13 19.68 34.77
C SER A 46 0.26 19.33 34.22
N GLY A 47 0.35 18.35 33.31
CA GLY A 47 1.61 17.87 32.75
C GLY A 47 2.33 16.90 33.68
N ASP A 48 1.59 16.15 34.50
CA ASP A 48 2.13 15.28 35.54
C ASP A 48 1.79 13.80 35.32
N MET A 49 2.72 12.90 35.71
CA MET A 49 2.50 11.46 35.76
C MET A 49 2.05 11.09 37.16
N VAL A 50 0.83 10.58 37.32
CA VAL A 50 0.25 10.27 38.64
C VAL A 50 0.05 8.76 38.78
N CYS A 51 0.42 8.19 39.92
CA CYS A 51 0.03 6.82 40.24
C CYS A 51 -1.46 6.76 40.60
N ALA A 52 -2.24 5.97 39.88
CA ALA A 52 -3.68 5.88 40.11
C ALA A 52 -4.05 5.15 41.42
N THR A 53 -3.10 4.40 42.03
CA THR A 53 -3.32 3.66 43.27
C THR A 53 -3.12 4.54 44.52
N CYS A 54 -2.06 5.35 44.58
CA CYS A 54 -1.75 6.17 45.77
C CYS A 54 -1.85 7.70 45.54
N GLY A 55 -2.01 8.16 44.30
CA GLY A 55 -2.07 9.58 43.96
C GLY A 55 -0.73 10.30 43.96
N LEU A 56 0.40 9.58 44.10
CA LEU A 56 1.73 10.19 44.06
C LEU A 56 2.09 10.63 42.64
N VAL A 57 2.62 11.85 42.51
CA VAL A 57 3.22 12.34 41.26
C VAL A 57 4.60 11.71 41.10
N VAL A 58 4.77 10.89 40.06
CA VAL A 58 5.99 10.13 39.77
C VAL A 58 6.89 10.86 38.78
N GLY A 59 6.34 11.78 37.99
CA GLY A 59 7.10 12.63 37.07
C GLY A 59 6.37 13.94 36.82
N ASP A 60 7.11 15.05 36.84
CA ASP A 60 6.64 16.38 36.48
C ASP A 60 7.06 16.74 35.05
N LYS A 61 6.31 17.65 34.40
CA LYS A 61 6.64 18.23 33.09
C LYS A 61 6.75 17.22 31.96
N ILE A 62 5.71 16.43 31.78
CA ILE A 62 5.57 15.55 30.60
C ILE A 62 5.54 16.42 29.35
N VAL A 63 6.33 16.02 28.35
CA VAL A 63 6.23 16.59 27.00
C VAL A 63 4.99 15.99 26.32
N ASP A 64 4.05 16.84 25.94
CA ASP A 64 2.89 16.38 25.17
C ASP A 64 3.33 15.91 23.78
N THR A 65 3.14 14.62 23.50
CA THR A 65 3.44 13.99 22.20
C THR A 65 2.20 13.88 21.31
N ARG A 66 1.06 14.43 21.74
CA ARG A 66 -0.16 14.50 20.94
C ARG A 66 0.02 15.54 19.82
N SER A 67 -1.09 15.95 19.21
CA SER A 67 -1.07 16.95 18.15
C SER A 67 -0.33 18.21 18.59
N GLU A 68 0.60 18.68 17.76
CA GLU A 68 1.25 19.98 17.94
C GLU A 68 0.21 21.07 18.21
N TRP A 69 0.58 22.03 19.06
CA TRP A 69 -0.26 23.17 19.40
C TRP A 69 -0.62 23.96 18.15
N ARG A 70 -1.86 23.85 17.67
CA ARG A 70 -2.37 24.60 16.52
C ARG A 70 -2.77 26.00 16.98
N THR A 71 -2.01 27.01 16.59
CA THR A 71 -2.50 28.39 16.66
C THR A 71 -3.51 28.61 15.53
N PHE A 72 -4.58 29.38 15.76
CA PHE A 72 -5.54 29.73 14.69
C PHE A 72 -4.91 30.58 13.57
N ALA A 73 -3.67 31.04 13.74
CA ALA A 73 -2.86 31.67 12.71
C ALA A 73 -2.18 30.66 11.76
N ASN A 74 -2.09 29.38 12.13
CA ASN A 74 -1.55 28.30 11.28
C ASN A 74 -2.53 27.83 10.18
N ASP A 75 -3.78 28.31 10.14
CA ASP A 75 -4.77 27.91 9.13
C ASP A 75 -4.64 28.70 7.83
N ASP A 76 -3.77 29.72 7.80
CA ASP A 76 -3.32 30.31 6.55
C ASP A 76 -2.44 29.30 5.81
N THR A 77 -2.80 29.05 4.56
CA THR A 77 -2.27 28.05 3.61
C THR A 77 -0.75 28.10 3.37
N ASN A 78 -0.03 28.95 4.08
CA ASN A 78 1.38 29.28 3.86
C ASN A 78 2.35 28.65 4.86
N ASN A 79 1.90 27.80 5.79
CA ASN A 79 2.78 27.11 6.74
C ASN A 79 3.72 28.07 7.50
N ASP A 80 3.20 29.26 7.86
CA ASP A 80 3.92 30.30 8.58
C ASP A 80 3.96 30.02 10.10
N ASP A 81 4.12 28.76 10.50
CA ASP A 81 4.23 28.39 11.92
C ASP A 81 5.67 28.69 12.41
N PRO A 82 5.90 29.74 13.21
CA PRO A 82 7.23 30.10 13.66
C PRO A 82 7.77 29.11 14.71
N SER A 83 6.89 28.28 15.29
CA SER A 83 7.25 27.26 16.27
C SER A 83 7.65 25.94 15.62
N ARG A 84 7.35 25.75 14.33
CA ARG A 84 7.73 24.54 13.57
C ARG A 84 9.22 24.57 13.25
N VAL A 85 10.00 23.84 14.02
CA VAL A 85 11.46 23.71 13.84
C VAL A 85 11.88 22.50 12.99
N GLY A 86 10.91 21.71 12.51
CA GLY A 86 11.14 20.55 11.64
C GLY A 86 9.92 20.22 10.78
N ASP A 87 10.15 19.64 9.61
CA ASP A 87 9.09 19.14 8.72
C ASP A 87 8.93 17.62 8.88
N VAL A 88 7.74 17.10 8.57
CA VAL A 88 7.47 15.66 8.65
C VAL A 88 8.21 14.96 7.52
N GLY A 89 9.25 14.22 7.86
CA GLY A 89 9.96 13.36 6.92
C GLY A 89 9.05 12.25 6.40
N ASN A 90 9.16 11.93 5.11
CA ASN A 90 8.51 10.75 4.57
C ASN A 90 9.36 9.51 4.92
N PRO A 91 8.82 8.52 5.68
CA PRO A 91 9.56 7.33 6.11
C PRO A 91 10.13 6.51 4.94
N LEU A 92 9.53 6.62 3.75
CA LEU A 92 10.02 5.94 2.54
C LEU A 92 11.38 6.49 2.07
N PHE A 93 11.80 7.65 2.57
CA PHE A 93 13.06 8.29 2.23
C PHE A 93 14.00 8.43 3.43
N GLU A 94 13.69 7.83 4.58
CA GLU A 94 14.40 8.03 5.84
C GLU A 94 15.92 7.78 5.74
N ASP A 95 16.34 6.73 5.01
CA ASP A 95 17.76 6.42 4.78
C ASP A 95 18.44 7.27 3.70
N THR A 96 17.68 8.15 3.03
CA THR A 96 18.20 8.94 1.93
C THR A 96 18.46 10.37 2.40
N VAL A 97 19.62 10.91 2.02
CA VAL A 97 20.01 12.33 2.22
C VAL A 97 18.99 13.35 1.69
N ALA A 98 17.95 12.91 0.97
CA ALA A 98 16.84 13.75 0.54
C ALA A 98 16.02 14.32 1.71
N THR A 99 16.00 13.68 2.88
CA THR A 99 15.34 14.19 4.10
C THR A 99 16.15 15.27 4.81
N LEU A 100 17.47 15.33 4.55
CA LEU A 100 18.40 16.29 5.16
C LEU A 100 18.69 17.51 4.25
N GLN A 101 18.04 17.58 3.09
CA GLN A 101 18.26 18.64 2.10
C GLN A 101 17.14 19.68 2.16
N THR A 102 17.51 20.93 2.39
CA THR A 102 16.61 22.08 2.23
C THR A 102 16.66 22.61 0.80
N SER A 103 15.52 23.03 0.23
CA SER A 103 15.51 23.76 -1.04
C SER A 103 15.64 25.26 -0.81
N ILE A 104 16.58 25.89 -1.50
CA ILE A 104 16.75 27.35 -1.50
C ILE A 104 15.98 27.91 -2.71
N GLY A 105 14.84 28.55 -2.46
CA GLY A 105 14.14 29.37 -3.44
C GLY A 105 14.73 30.78 -3.46
N SER A 106 15.04 31.32 -4.63
CA SER A 106 15.46 32.72 -4.78
C SER A 106 14.62 33.37 -5.87
N GLU A 107 13.99 34.49 -5.56
CA GLU A 107 13.29 35.33 -6.55
C GLU A 107 14.24 36.46 -6.97
N GLY A 108 14.81 36.37 -8.18
CA GLY A 108 15.75 37.37 -8.69
C GLY A 108 16.74 36.84 -9.72
N SER A 109 17.66 37.71 -10.18
CA SER A 109 18.61 37.40 -11.27
C SER A 109 19.60 36.26 -10.93
N ASN A 110 19.86 36.00 -9.65
CA ASN A 110 20.80 34.95 -9.21
C ASN A 110 20.13 33.58 -9.01
N SER A 111 18.81 33.50 -9.13
CA SER A 111 18.03 32.26 -9.01
C SER A 111 18.53 31.15 -9.93
N PHE A 112 18.84 31.50 -11.19
CA PHE A 112 19.35 30.57 -12.19
C PHE A 112 20.72 29.99 -11.82
N HIS A 113 21.61 30.80 -11.27
CA HIS A 113 22.97 30.36 -10.91
C HIS A 113 22.94 29.44 -9.67
N LEU A 114 22.09 29.77 -8.69
CA LEU A 114 21.86 28.95 -7.50
C LEU A 114 21.24 27.60 -7.88
N MET A 115 20.19 27.59 -8.71
CA MET A 115 19.56 26.36 -9.19
C MET A 115 20.52 25.47 -9.98
N LYS A 116 21.37 26.06 -10.83
CA LYS A 116 22.42 25.33 -11.56
C LYS A 116 23.47 24.73 -10.63
N THR A 117 23.77 25.38 -9.51
CA THR A 117 24.72 24.88 -8.51
C THR A 117 24.09 23.75 -7.70
N GLN A 118 22.83 23.90 -7.30
CA GLN A 118 22.08 22.89 -6.55
C GLN A 118 21.87 21.60 -7.35
N GLN A 119 21.67 21.68 -8.67
CA GLN A 119 21.57 20.48 -9.51
C GLN A 119 22.87 19.66 -9.59
N LYS A 120 24.03 20.24 -9.26
CA LYS A 120 25.32 19.53 -9.28
C LYS A 120 25.57 18.71 -8.01
N THR A 121 24.94 19.08 -6.89
CA THR A 121 25.13 18.43 -5.58
C THR A 121 24.13 17.33 -5.28
N VAL A 122 23.09 17.15 -6.10
CA VAL A 122 22.12 16.04 -5.90
C VAL A 122 22.78 14.72 -6.25
N GLU A 123 22.86 13.81 -5.28
CA GLU A 123 23.37 12.46 -5.47
C GLU A 123 22.57 11.68 -6.52
N LYS A 124 23.28 10.92 -7.37
CA LYS A 124 22.66 10.15 -8.47
C LYS A 124 21.72 9.05 -7.99
N GLY A 125 21.97 8.44 -6.83
CA GLY A 125 21.14 7.36 -6.27
C GLY A 125 19.76 7.85 -5.85
N ALA A 126 19.71 8.85 -4.97
CA ALA A 126 18.46 9.47 -4.51
C ALA A 126 17.62 10.06 -5.66
N LYS A 127 18.28 10.55 -6.73
CA LYS A 127 17.60 11.06 -7.92
C LYS A 127 16.80 9.97 -8.65
N ASN A 128 17.39 8.80 -8.87
CA ASN A 128 16.73 7.69 -9.55
C ASN A 128 15.54 7.17 -8.74
N LEU A 129 15.68 7.09 -7.42
CA LEU A 129 14.62 6.68 -6.51
C LEU A 129 13.44 7.67 -6.55
N LYS A 130 13.74 8.98 -6.46
CA LYS A 130 12.73 10.05 -6.54
C LYS A 130 12.01 10.07 -7.88
N GLU A 131 12.74 9.88 -8.98
CA GLU A 131 12.14 9.76 -10.32
C GLU A 131 11.23 8.53 -10.42
N GLY A 132 11.69 7.38 -9.90
CA GLY A 132 10.90 6.15 -9.83
C GLY A 132 9.60 6.33 -9.06
N PHE A 133 9.64 6.98 -7.89
CA PHE A 133 8.43 7.28 -7.11
C PHE A 133 7.49 8.24 -7.82
N SER A 134 8.01 9.27 -8.49
CA SER A 134 7.19 10.17 -9.30
C SER A 134 6.48 9.41 -10.42
N GLN A 135 7.17 8.47 -11.09
CA GLN A 135 6.57 7.64 -12.14
C GLN A 135 5.52 6.67 -11.58
N ILE A 136 5.79 6.03 -10.44
CA ILE A 136 4.82 5.16 -9.73
C ILE A 136 3.57 5.97 -9.37
N LYS A 137 3.71 7.20 -8.87
CA LYS A 137 2.59 8.08 -8.56
C LYS A 137 1.74 8.36 -9.80
N THR A 138 2.34 8.82 -10.89
CA THR A 138 1.62 9.08 -12.15
C THR A 138 0.90 7.85 -12.69
N LEU A 139 1.54 6.67 -12.66
CA LEU A 139 0.94 5.42 -13.16
C LEU A 139 -0.17 4.89 -12.26
N THR A 140 -0.03 5.02 -10.94
CA THR A 140 -1.07 4.62 -9.98
C THR A 140 -2.28 5.54 -10.04
N ASP A 141 -2.07 6.84 -10.26
CA ASP A 141 -3.12 7.83 -10.50
C ASP A 141 -3.89 7.51 -11.78
N ALA A 142 -3.18 7.17 -12.87
CA ALA A 142 -3.79 6.74 -14.12
C ALA A 142 -4.60 5.42 -13.98
N LEU A 143 -4.18 4.51 -13.08
CA LEU A 143 -4.90 3.27 -12.75
C LEU A 143 -6.05 3.45 -11.75
N GLN A 144 -6.18 4.64 -11.16
CA GLN A 144 -7.12 4.97 -10.09
C GLN A 144 -7.09 3.93 -8.96
N VAL A 145 -5.88 3.58 -8.49
CA VAL A 145 -5.71 2.69 -7.33
C VAL A 145 -5.62 3.51 -6.04
N GLY A 146 -6.04 2.91 -4.92
CA GLY A 146 -5.99 3.58 -3.60
C GLY A 146 -4.57 3.88 -3.13
N ASN A 147 -4.42 4.87 -2.23
CA ASN A 147 -3.13 5.30 -1.70
C ASN A 147 -2.35 4.15 -1.05
N ASN A 148 -3.02 3.23 -0.35
CA ASN A 148 -2.38 2.03 0.23
C ASN A 148 -1.58 1.22 -0.83
N VAL A 149 -2.17 1.01 -2.02
CA VAL A 149 -1.50 0.27 -3.11
C VAL A 149 -0.32 1.09 -3.67
N ARG A 150 -0.47 2.41 -3.76
CA ARG A 150 0.62 3.30 -4.20
C ARG A 150 1.80 3.25 -3.23
N ASP A 151 1.54 3.37 -1.93
CA ASP A 151 2.57 3.39 -0.89
C ASP A 151 3.26 2.04 -0.80
N THR A 152 2.50 0.94 -0.92
CA THR A 152 3.05 -0.42 -1.02
C THR A 152 3.95 -0.59 -2.25
N ALA A 153 3.53 -0.05 -3.41
CA ALA A 153 4.34 -0.11 -4.63
C ALA A 153 5.65 0.68 -4.50
N MET A 154 5.60 1.86 -3.87
CA MET A 154 6.80 2.65 -3.56
C MET A 154 7.71 1.90 -2.58
N HIS A 155 7.15 1.30 -1.54
CA HIS A 155 7.92 0.52 -0.58
C HIS A 155 8.65 -0.67 -1.25
N ILE A 156 7.96 -1.45 -2.08
CA ILE A 156 8.57 -2.56 -2.85
C ILE A 156 9.67 -2.04 -3.78
N PHE A 157 9.49 -0.87 -4.39
CA PHE A 157 10.50 -0.27 -5.25
C PHE A 157 11.75 0.19 -4.46
N LYS A 158 11.58 0.75 -3.26
CA LYS A 158 12.67 1.10 -2.34
C LYS A 158 13.51 -0.15 -2.01
N LEU A 159 12.86 -1.22 -1.56
CA LEU A 159 13.51 -2.50 -1.24
C LEU A 159 14.26 -3.09 -2.45
N ALA A 160 13.68 -2.97 -3.64
CA ALA A 160 14.32 -3.43 -4.88
C ALA A 160 15.58 -2.63 -5.24
N ASP A 161 15.62 -1.33 -4.95
CA ASP A 161 16.80 -0.49 -5.17
C ASP A 161 17.91 -0.80 -4.15
N GLU A 162 17.57 -0.90 -2.86
CA GLU A 162 18.50 -1.21 -1.76
C GLU A 162 19.26 -2.53 -1.99
N LYS A 163 18.55 -3.60 -2.36
CA LYS A 163 19.16 -4.90 -2.68
C LYS A 163 19.68 -5.00 -4.12
N LYS A 164 19.75 -3.89 -4.86
CA LYS A 164 20.29 -3.78 -6.24
C LYS A 164 19.60 -4.69 -7.27
N PHE A 165 18.31 -4.99 -7.09
CA PHE A 165 17.50 -5.77 -8.03
C PHE A 165 17.37 -5.09 -9.41
N LEU A 166 17.50 -3.75 -9.45
CA LEU A 166 17.45 -2.94 -10.68
C LEU A 166 18.62 -3.18 -11.65
N LYS A 167 19.71 -3.82 -11.21
CA LYS A 167 20.93 -3.94 -12.02
C LYS A 167 20.72 -4.85 -13.24
N GLY A 168 20.60 -4.25 -14.43
CA GLY A 168 20.46 -4.95 -15.71
C GLY A 168 19.02 -5.10 -16.22
N LYS A 169 18.04 -4.47 -15.57
CA LYS A 169 16.64 -4.42 -16.04
C LYS A 169 16.25 -3.00 -16.39
N PRO A 170 15.36 -2.78 -17.38
CA PRO A 170 14.82 -1.46 -17.61
C PRO A 170 13.97 -1.02 -16.41
N GLN A 171 14.22 0.20 -15.91
CA GLN A 171 13.56 0.76 -14.73
C GLN A 171 12.03 0.76 -14.88
N GLU A 172 11.51 1.10 -16.06
CA GLU A 172 10.08 1.07 -16.38
C GLU A 172 9.45 -0.32 -16.19
N ALA A 173 10.19 -1.39 -16.53
CA ALA A 173 9.69 -2.75 -16.33
C ALA A 173 9.65 -3.15 -14.86
N VAL A 174 10.59 -2.65 -14.06
CA VAL A 174 10.58 -2.87 -12.61
C VAL A 174 9.44 -2.10 -11.96
N ILE A 175 9.24 -0.84 -12.32
CA ILE A 175 8.09 -0.02 -11.87
C ILE A 175 6.77 -0.73 -12.20
N ALA A 176 6.61 -1.21 -13.44
CA ALA A 176 5.43 -1.96 -13.86
C ALA A 176 5.23 -3.25 -13.03
N GLY A 177 6.32 -3.95 -12.69
CA GLY A 177 6.32 -5.12 -11.83
C GLY A 177 5.91 -4.80 -10.39
N CYS A 178 6.48 -3.76 -9.78
CA CYS A 178 6.15 -3.32 -8.42
C CYS A 178 4.67 -2.94 -8.28
N ILE A 179 4.13 -2.19 -9.24
CA ILE A 179 2.71 -1.82 -9.27
C ILE A 179 1.83 -3.07 -9.36
N PHE A 180 2.17 -4.03 -10.23
CA PHE A 180 1.42 -5.28 -10.37
C PHE A 180 1.39 -6.09 -9.08
N VAL A 181 2.54 -6.24 -8.42
CA VAL A 181 2.66 -6.97 -7.14
C VAL A 181 1.84 -6.27 -6.06
N ALA A 182 1.97 -4.96 -5.92
CA ALA A 182 1.21 -4.18 -4.94
C ALA A 182 -0.31 -4.26 -5.18
N CYS A 183 -0.75 -4.21 -6.43
CA CYS A 183 -2.17 -4.37 -6.79
C CYS A 183 -2.71 -5.75 -6.37
N ARG A 184 -1.89 -6.80 -6.49
CA ARG A 184 -2.25 -8.16 -6.09
C ARG A 184 -2.35 -8.28 -4.57
N GLN A 185 -1.38 -7.75 -3.83
CA GLN A 185 -1.42 -7.71 -2.36
C GLN A 185 -2.61 -6.92 -1.83
N GLY A 186 -2.91 -5.77 -2.43
CA GLY A 186 -4.06 -4.94 -2.04
C GLY A 186 -5.44 -5.49 -2.41
N GLY A 187 -5.53 -6.68 -3.03
CA GLY A 187 -6.80 -7.26 -3.45
C GLY A 187 -7.47 -6.55 -4.62
N VAL A 188 -6.73 -5.71 -5.34
CA VAL A 188 -7.21 -4.97 -6.51
C VAL A 188 -6.51 -5.52 -7.75
N ALA A 189 -6.81 -6.78 -8.08
CA ALA A 189 -6.14 -7.50 -9.16
C ALA A 189 -6.27 -6.75 -10.50
N ARG A 190 -5.12 -6.42 -11.10
CA ARG A 190 -5.00 -5.84 -12.45
C ARG A 190 -4.45 -6.90 -13.41
N THR A 191 -4.79 -6.78 -14.69
CA THR A 191 -4.29 -7.70 -15.72
C THR A 191 -2.99 -7.18 -16.33
N PHE A 192 -2.15 -8.09 -16.83
CA PHE A 192 -0.93 -7.69 -17.56
C PHE A 192 -1.22 -6.79 -18.78
N ARG A 193 -2.43 -6.88 -19.35
CA ARG A 193 -2.84 -6.03 -20.48
C ARG A 193 -3.09 -4.58 -20.04
N GLU A 194 -3.68 -4.38 -18.87
CA GLU A 194 -3.92 -3.04 -18.31
C GLU A 194 -2.61 -2.31 -18.05
N ILE A 195 -1.63 -3.02 -17.47
CA ILE A 195 -0.30 -2.44 -17.22
C ILE A 195 0.46 -2.19 -18.52
N PHE A 196 0.40 -3.15 -19.47
CA PHE A 196 1.00 -2.99 -20.80
C PHE A 196 0.48 -1.73 -21.51
N ASN A 197 -0.82 -1.45 -21.43
CA ASN A 197 -1.41 -0.28 -22.10
C ASN A 197 -0.90 1.05 -21.53
N LEU A 198 -0.44 1.06 -20.28
CA LEU A 198 0.07 2.26 -19.61
C LEU A 198 1.58 2.42 -19.79
N THR A 199 2.35 1.38 -19.49
CA THR A 199 3.81 1.46 -19.45
C THR A 199 4.47 1.12 -20.80
N ARG A 200 3.72 0.57 -21.76
CA ARG A 200 4.21 0.08 -23.07
C ARG A 200 5.29 -1.03 -22.98
N VAL A 201 5.63 -1.48 -21.79
CA VAL A 201 6.57 -2.59 -21.54
C VAL A 201 5.93 -3.91 -21.96
N SER A 202 6.65 -4.73 -22.72
CA SER A 202 6.11 -5.99 -23.25
C SER A 202 5.55 -6.93 -22.17
N LYS A 203 4.40 -7.59 -22.45
CA LYS A 203 3.77 -8.54 -21.51
C LYS A 203 4.71 -9.66 -21.04
N LYS A 204 5.60 -10.14 -21.93
CA LYS A 204 6.60 -11.18 -21.62
C LYS A 204 7.64 -10.68 -20.62
N GLU A 205 7.99 -9.40 -20.68
CA GLU A 205 8.95 -8.79 -19.76
C GLU A 205 8.33 -8.51 -18.40
N ILE A 206 7.10 -7.97 -18.37
CA ILE A 206 6.34 -7.81 -17.11
C ILE A 206 6.22 -9.16 -16.39
N GLY A 207 5.86 -10.24 -17.11
CA GLY A 207 5.78 -11.58 -16.52
C GLY A 207 7.12 -12.13 -16.01
N ARG A 208 8.25 -11.81 -16.68
CA ARG A 208 9.59 -12.19 -16.21
C ARG A 208 9.99 -11.42 -14.95
N VAL A 209 9.78 -10.11 -14.95
CA VAL A 209 10.08 -9.24 -13.81
C VAL A 209 9.20 -9.60 -12.62
N PHE A 210 7.90 -9.86 -12.84
CA PHE A 210 6.97 -10.29 -11.80
C PHE A 210 7.45 -11.56 -11.08
N LYS A 211 7.79 -12.62 -11.82
CA LYS A 211 8.28 -13.88 -11.21
C LYS A 211 9.58 -13.69 -10.44
N LEU A 212 10.43 -12.78 -10.89
CA LEU A 212 11.69 -12.48 -10.20
C LEU A 212 11.45 -11.64 -8.95
N LEU A 213 10.53 -10.67 -9.00
CA LEU A 213 10.11 -9.86 -7.84
C LEU A 213 9.40 -10.72 -6.79
N GLU A 214 8.55 -11.66 -7.21
CA GLU A 214 7.87 -12.58 -6.30
C GLU A 214 8.86 -13.46 -5.54
N LYS A 215 9.85 -14.03 -6.24
CA LYS A 215 10.96 -14.76 -5.59
C LYS A 215 11.75 -13.86 -4.64
N PHE A 216 12.12 -12.68 -5.10
CA PHE A 216 12.86 -11.71 -4.32
C PHE A 216 12.15 -11.35 -3.02
N LEU A 217 10.86 -11.02 -3.06
CA LEU A 217 10.09 -10.67 -1.86
C LEU A 217 9.97 -11.83 -0.86
N VAL A 218 9.84 -13.05 -1.35
CA VAL A 218 9.84 -14.26 -0.52
C VAL A 218 11.21 -14.47 0.13
N ASP A 219 12.30 -14.24 -0.59
CA ASP A 219 13.65 -14.32 -0.04
C ASP A 219 13.85 -13.27 1.08
N ILE A 220 13.36 -12.04 0.90
CA ILE A 220 13.38 -11.01 1.97
C ILE A 220 12.58 -11.47 3.20
N GLN A 221 11.39 -12.02 3.00
CA GLN A 221 10.54 -12.49 4.10
C GLN A 221 11.26 -13.59 4.92
N ASN A 222 11.91 -14.53 4.24
CA ASN A 222 12.68 -15.59 4.88
C ASN A 222 13.94 -15.10 5.61
N GLU A 223 14.53 -13.99 5.16
CA GLU A 223 15.64 -13.32 5.86
C GLU A 223 15.16 -12.55 7.10
N GLY A 224 14.00 -11.89 7.01
CA GLY A 224 13.38 -11.11 8.09
C GLY A 224 12.96 -11.95 9.29
N ASP A 225 12.53 -13.19 9.10
CA ASP A 225 12.18 -14.10 10.21
C ASP A 225 13.39 -14.52 11.07
N LYS A 226 14.63 -14.19 10.66
CA LYS A 226 15.85 -14.47 11.44
C LYS A 226 16.31 -13.31 12.32
N ILE A 227 15.78 -12.11 12.12
CA ILE A 227 16.16 -10.90 12.85
C ILE A 227 14.91 -10.36 13.52
N GLY A 228 14.81 -10.54 14.84
CA GLY A 228 13.65 -10.15 15.61
C GLY A 228 13.26 -8.68 15.42
N HIS A 229 12.00 -8.45 15.07
CA HIS A 229 11.12 -7.37 15.52
C HIS A 229 11.71 -5.95 15.56
N SER A 230 12.43 -5.51 14.53
CA SER A 230 12.76 -4.09 14.34
C SER A 230 12.25 -3.57 13.01
N ALA A 231 11.28 -2.66 13.14
CA ALA A 231 10.90 -1.59 12.22
C ALA A 231 10.83 -1.93 10.71
N VAL A 232 9.66 -2.46 10.31
CA VAL A 232 8.79 -1.99 9.20
C VAL A 232 7.80 -3.12 8.86
N SER A 233 6.55 -2.97 9.33
CA SER A 233 5.48 -3.99 9.29
C SER A 233 4.93 -4.35 7.90
N THR A 234 5.48 -3.84 6.79
CA THR A 234 4.86 -4.02 5.46
C THR A 234 5.38 -5.20 4.65
N VAL A 235 6.51 -5.83 5.05
CA VAL A 235 7.02 -7.04 4.38
C VAL A 235 6.57 -8.34 5.05
N HIS A 236 6.23 -8.32 6.34
CA HIS A 236 5.78 -9.51 7.08
C HIS A 236 4.45 -10.09 6.57
N SER A 237 3.65 -9.31 5.83
CA SER A 237 2.35 -9.73 5.27
C SER A 237 2.38 -9.92 3.76
N PHE A 238 3.51 -10.36 3.18
CA PHE A 238 3.52 -10.79 1.79
C PHE A 238 2.72 -12.09 1.65
N GLU A 239 1.43 -11.97 1.34
CA GLU A 239 0.63 -13.12 0.94
C GLU A 239 0.96 -13.47 -0.52
N GLN A 240 1.48 -14.68 -0.73
CA GLN A 240 1.47 -15.31 -2.06
C GLN A 240 0.03 -15.58 -2.48
N ARG A 241 -0.68 -14.55 -2.92
CA ARG A 241 -2.03 -14.72 -3.47
C ARG A 241 -1.92 -15.53 -4.73
N GLY A 242 -2.81 -16.50 -4.91
CA GLY A 242 -2.91 -17.32 -6.12
C GLY A 242 -3.15 -16.50 -7.40
N SER A 243 -3.22 -17.19 -8.54
CA SER A 243 -3.52 -16.58 -9.84
C SER A 243 -4.75 -15.66 -9.75
N THR A 244 -4.78 -14.58 -10.55
CA THR A 244 -5.94 -13.66 -10.58
C THR A 244 -7.23 -14.43 -10.77
N ASN A 245 -8.15 -14.31 -9.82
CA ASN A 245 -9.44 -15.00 -9.86
C ASN A 245 -10.39 -14.29 -10.82
N ALA A 246 -11.32 -15.04 -11.41
CA ALA A 246 -12.34 -14.47 -12.29
C ALA A 246 -13.25 -13.49 -11.51
N GLU A 247 -13.52 -13.77 -10.23
CA GLU A 247 -14.36 -12.96 -9.34
C GLU A 247 -13.90 -11.50 -9.25
N ASP A 248 -12.60 -11.27 -9.01
CA ASP A 248 -12.02 -9.93 -8.85
C ASP A 248 -12.16 -9.07 -10.12
N LEU A 249 -12.20 -9.73 -11.28
CA LEU A 249 -12.30 -9.06 -12.59
C LEU A 249 -13.74 -8.71 -12.94
N VAL A 250 -14.71 -9.54 -12.53
CA VAL A 250 -16.14 -9.34 -12.86
C VAL A 250 -16.63 -7.98 -12.40
N ARG A 251 -16.34 -7.60 -11.16
CA ARG A 251 -16.76 -6.33 -10.57
C ARG A 251 -16.36 -5.12 -11.41
N ARG A 252 -15.10 -5.09 -11.89
CA ARG A 252 -14.59 -3.98 -12.69
C ARG A 252 -15.15 -3.97 -14.10
N TYR A 253 -15.20 -5.12 -14.75
CA TYR A 253 -15.69 -5.21 -16.13
C TYR A 253 -17.18 -4.84 -16.20
N VAL A 254 -18.00 -5.29 -15.24
CA VAL A 254 -19.42 -4.90 -15.15
C VAL A 254 -19.57 -3.39 -14.96
N SER A 255 -18.72 -2.78 -14.13
CA SER A 255 -18.70 -1.33 -13.93
C SER A 255 -18.36 -0.55 -15.21
N GLN A 256 -17.42 -1.07 -16.01
CA GLN A 256 -17.01 -0.46 -17.28
C GLN A 256 -18.03 -0.66 -18.42
N LEU A 257 -18.88 -1.68 -18.34
CA LEU A 257 -19.88 -2.02 -19.36
C LEU A 257 -21.11 -1.08 -19.38
N GLY A 258 -21.31 -0.28 -18.33
CA GLY A 258 -22.44 0.66 -18.23
C GLY A 258 -23.79 -0.04 -18.36
N VAL A 259 -24.05 -1.02 -17.49
CA VAL A 259 -25.35 -1.72 -17.37
C VAL A 259 -26.26 -0.96 -16.39
N ARG A 260 -27.59 -0.99 -16.59
CA ARG A 260 -28.52 -0.24 -15.74
C ARG A 260 -28.66 -0.90 -14.37
N ASN A 261 -28.75 -2.23 -14.32
CA ASN A 261 -28.79 -2.98 -13.06
C ASN A 261 -27.39 -3.50 -12.66
N GLN A 262 -26.42 -2.59 -12.54
CA GLN A 262 -25.01 -2.94 -12.31
C GLN A 262 -24.78 -3.87 -11.11
N SER A 263 -25.40 -3.57 -9.97
CA SER A 263 -25.25 -4.37 -8.74
C SER A 263 -25.78 -5.80 -8.91
N GLU A 264 -26.89 -5.98 -9.64
CA GLU A 264 -27.48 -7.30 -9.89
C GLU A 264 -26.57 -8.12 -10.82
N VAL A 265 -26.11 -7.52 -11.93
CA VAL A 265 -25.21 -8.17 -12.89
C VAL A 265 -23.88 -8.55 -12.23
N GLU A 266 -23.33 -7.68 -11.39
CA GLU A 266 -22.12 -7.93 -10.63
C GLU A 266 -22.31 -9.11 -9.66
N SER A 267 -23.38 -9.10 -8.87
CA SER A 267 -23.64 -10.13 -7.86
C SER A 267 -23.87 -11.52 -8.47
N VAL A 268 -24.61 -11.58 -9.59
CA VAL A 268 -24.85 -12.82 -10.36
C VAL A 268 -23.58 -13.27 -11.06
N GLY A 269 -22.86 -12.35 -11.71
CA GLY A 269 -21.60 -12.66 -12.40
C GLY A 269 -20.52 -13.20 -11.46
N MET A 270 -20.40 -12.63 -10.24
CA MET A 270 -19.47 -13.13 -9.22
C MET A 270 -19.89 -14.49 -8.68
N LEU A 271 -21.20 -14.73 -8.51
CA LEU A 271 -21.69 -16.04 -8.09
C LEU A 271 -21.39 -17.12 -9.13
N ILE A 272 -21.64 -16.85 -10.41
CA ILE A 272 -21.30 -17.76 -11.50
C ILE A 272 -19.79 -18.00 -11.52
N ALA A 273 -18.97 -16.94 -11.43
CA ALA A 273 -17.52 -17.07 -11.40
C ALA A 273 -17.02 -17.95 -10.24
N LYS A 274 -17.60 -17.78 -9.05
CA LYS A 274 -17.26 -18.58 -7.87
C LYS A 274 -17.59 -20.05 -8.04
N LYS A 275 -18.78 -20.36 -8.56
CA LYS A 275 -19.19 -21.74 -8.84
C LYS A 275 -18.33 -22.38 -9.92
N THR A 276 -17.98 -21.62 -10.97
CA THR A 276 -17.13 -22.12 -12.05
C THR A 276 -15.70 -22.43 -11.60
N GLY A 277 -15.23 -21.83 -10.50
CA GLY A 277 -13.95 -22.21 -9.89
C GLY A 277 -13.99 -23.58 -9.21
N GLN A 278 -15.18 -24.07 -8.84
CA GLN A 278 -15.37 -25.37 -8.19
C GLN A 278 -15.63 -26.50 -9.22
N VAL A 279 -16.15 -26.15 -10.39
CA VAL A 279 -16.46 -27.11 -11.46
C VAL A 279 -15.27 -27.23 -12.42
N SER A 280 -14.88 -28.47 -12.74
CA SER A 280 -13.72 -28.79 -13.57
C SER A 280 -13.90 -28.50 -15.07
N THR A 281 -15.06 -28.03 -15.52
CA THR A 281 -15.39 -27.80 -16.94
C THR A 281 -14.59 -26.69 -17.61
N LEU A 282 -14.05 -25.75 -16.83
CA LEU A 282 -13.27 -24.61 -17.35
C LEU A 282 -11.77 -24.72 -17.03
N ALA A 283 -11.30 -25.89 -16.61
CA ALA A 283 -9.89 -26.16 -16.34
C ALA A 283 -9.00 -25.84 -17.55
N GLY A 284 -7.93 -25.08 -17.32
CA GLY A 284 -6.97 -24.68 -18.36
C GLY A 284 -7.36 -23.44 -19.18
N ARG A 285 -8.53 -22.83 -18.94
CA ARG A 285 -8.88 -21.54 -19.55
C ARG A 285 -8.38 -20.36 -18.73
N SER A 286 -8.09 -19.25 -19.41
CA SER A 286 -7.63 -18.04 -18.73
C SER A 286 -8.75 -17.42 -17.88
N PRO A 287 -8.47 -16.94 -16.66
CA PRO A 287 -9.47 -16.32 -15.79
C PRO A 287 -10.18 -15.12 -16.42
N LEU A 288 -9.50 -14.37 -17.32
CA LEU A 288 -10.11 -13.26 -18.05
C LEU A 288 -11.24 -13.74 -18.98
N SER A 289 -11.02 -14.88 -19.66
CA SER A 289 -12.02 -15.47 -20.55
C SER A 289 -13.22 -16.00 -19.78
N VAL A 290 -12.98 -16.62 -18.62
CA VAL A 290 -14.03 -17.10 -17.72
C VAL A 290 -14.85 -15.93 -17.19
N ALA A 291 -14.22 -14.87 -16.68
CA ALA A 291 -14.89 -13.67 -16.21
C ALA A 291 -15.76 -13.03 -17.31
N ALA A 292 -15.22 -12.87 -18.51
CA ALA A 292 -15.97 -12.31 -19.65
C ALA A 292 -17.21 -13.15 -20.02
N ALA A 293 -17.08 -14.47 -20.01
CA ALA A 293 -18.18 -15.38 -20.30
C ALA A 293 -19.24 -15.40 -19.17
N CYS A 294 -18.82 -15.31 -17.91
CA CYS A 294 -19.74 -15.17 -16.77
C CYS A 294 -20.58 -13.88 -16.87
N ILE A 295 -19.95 -12.76 -17.27
CA ILE A 295 -20.66 -11.49 -17.48
C ILE A 295 -21.62 -11.59 -18.67
N PHE A 296 -21.20 -12.22 -19.76
CA PHE A 296 -22.08 -12.46 -20.91
C PHE A 296 -23.31 -13.28 -20.48
N MET A 297 -23.13 -14.34 -19.70
CA MET A 297 -24.24 -15.13 -19.17
C MET A 297 -25.14 -14.30 -18.23
N ALA A 298 -24.55 -13.53 -17.29
CA ALA A 298 -25.30 -12.73 -16.32
C ALA A 298 -26.13 -11.61 -16.97
N THR A 299 -25.58 -10.92 -17.97
CA THR A 299 -26.27 -9.83 -18.69
C THR A 299 -27.49 -10.35 -19.46
N HIS A 300 -27.38 -11.51 -20.11
CA HIS A 300 -28.51 -12.16 -20.80
C HIS A 300 -29.55 -12.72 -19.82
N TYR A 301 -29.11 -13.30 -18.71
CA TYR A 301 -30.00 -13.82 -17.67
C TYR A 301 -30.91 -12.73 -17.06
N LEU A 302 -30.36 -11.52 -16.86
CA LEU A 302 -31.08 -10.36 -16.32
C LEU A 302 -31.90 -9.58 -17.36
N GLY A 303 -31.81 -9.96 -18.64
CA GLY A 303 -32.51 -9.29 -19.73
C GLY A 303 -31.90 -7.96 -20.20
N GLU A 304 -30.66 -7.67 -19.81
CA GLU A 304 -29.85 -6.54 -20.31
C GLU A 304 -28.74 -7.06 -21.23
N ALA A 305 -29.14 -7.72 -22.32
CA ALA A 305 -28.23 -8.39 -23.25
C ALA A 305 -27.16 -7.42 -23.79
N LYS A 306 -25.90 -7.66 -23.44
CA LYS A 306 -24.74 -6.99 -24.05
C LYS A 306 -24.14 -7.88 -25.13
N THR A 307 -23.59 -7.28 -26.18
CA THR A 307 -22.94 -8.05 -27.23
C THR A 307 -21.61 -8.60 -26.73
N SER A 308 -21.21 -9.76 -27.25
CA SER A 308 -19.92 -10.36 -26.91
C SER A 308 -18.74 -9.49 -27.39
N LYS A 309 -18.94 -8.65 -28.42
CA LYS A 309 -17.95 -7.66 -28.87
C LYS A 309 -17.72 -6.57 -27.83
N ASP A 310 -18.77 -6.04 -27.22
CA ASP A 310 -18.65 -4.98 -26.21
C ASP A 310 -17.89 -5.50 -24.98
N ILE A 311 -18.22 -6.73 -24.55
CA ILE A 311 -17.54 -7.39 -23.43
C ILE A 311 -16.08 -7.73 -23.79
N ALA A 312 -15.80 -8.13 -25.04
CA ALA A 312 -14.45 -8.41 -25.51
C ALA A 312 -13.53 -7.19 -25.44
N VAL A 313 -14.05 -6.00 -25.75
CA VAL A 313 -13.29 -4.74 -25.64
C VAL A 313 -12.90 -4.47 -24.19
N VAL A 314 -13.84 -4.62 -23.26
CA VAL A 314 -13.63 -4.36 -21.82
C VAL A 314 -12.69 -5.40 -21.19
N ALA A 315 -12.94 -6.69 -21.42
CA ALA A 315 -12.14 -7.77 -20.83
C ALA A 315 -10.79 -7.98 -21.56
N GLY A 316 -10.60 -7.36 -22.73
CA GLY A 316 -9.36 -7.45 -23.51
C GLY A 316 -9.07 -8.84 -24.09
N VAL A 317 -10.11 -9.64 -24.31
CA VAL A 317 -10.09 -11.00 -24.90
C VAL A 317 -10.77 -11.00 -26.27
N SER A 318 -10.57 -12.05 -27.08
CA SER A 318 -11.25 -12.14 -28.38
C SER A 318 -12.72 -12.58 -28.23
N ASP A 319 -13.58 -12.12 -29.14
CA ASP A 319 -15.01 -12.53 -29.21
C ASP A 319 -15.16 -14.06 -29.25
N GLY A 320 -14.35 -14.73 -30.09
CA GLY A 320 -14.35 -16.19 -30.20
C GLY A 320 -13.98 -16.89 -28.89
N THR A 321 -13.07 -16.32 -28.10
CA THR A 321 -12.70 -16.87 -26.78
C THR A 321 -13.88 -16.81 -25.80
N ILE A 322 -14.66 -15.72 -25.82
CA ILE A 322 -15.85 -15.56 -24.98
C ILE A 322 -16.91 -16.59 -25.38
N LYS A 323 -17.22 -16.70 -26.68
CA LYS A 323 -18.20 -17.68 -27.20
C LYS A 323 -17.83 -19.11 -26.85
N THR A 324 -16.55 -19.43 -27.03
CA THR A 324 -16.04 -20.76 -26.71
C THR A 324 -16.17 -21.05 -25.21
N ALA A 325 -15.85 -20.08 -24.32
CA ALA A 325 -16.00 -20.25 -22.87
C ALA A 325 -17.48 -20.32 -22.46
N TYR A 326 -18.34 -19.51 -23.08
CA TYR A 326 -19.78 -19.52 -22.88
C TYR A 326 -20.41 -20.86 -23.23
N LYS A 327 -19.93 -21.55 -24.29
CA LYS A 327 -20.42 -22.89 -24.64
C LYS A 327 -20.29 -23.90 -23.51
N TYR A 328 -19.20 -23.86 -22.74
CA TYR A 328 -19.02 -24.74 -21.57
C TYR A 328 -19.92 -24.31 -20.42
N LEU A 329 -20.01 -23.00 -20.14
CA LEU A 329 -20.93 -22.46 -19.12
C LEU A 329 -22.39 -22.81 -19.42
N TYR A 330 -22.78 -22.76 -20.70
CA TYR A 330 -24.15 -23.04 -21.14
C TYR A 330 -24.53 -24.52 -20.94
N ALA A 331 -23.57 -25.45 -21.05
CA ALA A 331 -23.80 -26.86 -20.79
C ALA A 331 -24.17 -27.13 -19.32
N GLU A 332 -23.69 -26.30 -18.39
CA GLU A 332 -23.95 -26.43 -16.94
C GLU A 332 -24.86 -25.32 -16.41
N LYS A 333 -25.62 -24.66 -17.29
CA LYS A 333 -26.44 -23.49 -16.93
C LYS A 333 -27.41 -23.73 -15.78
N GLU A 334 -27.91 -24.95 -15.64
CA GLU A 334 -28.88 -25.35 -14.61
C GLU A 334 -28.24 -25.47 -13.23
N SER A 335 -26.97 -25.89 -13.14
CA SER A 335 -26.19 -25.99 -11.91
C SER A 335 -25.60 -24.64 -11.48
N LEU A 336 -25.27 -23.78 -12.46
CA LEU A 336 -24.70 -22.47 -12.19
C LEU A 336 -25.77 -21.46 -11.73
N LEU A 337 -26.97 -21.50 -12.32
CA LEU A 337 -28.08 -20.57 -12.08
C LEU A 337 -29.12 -21.14 -11.10
N ASP A 338 -28.69 -21.46 -9.88
CA ASP A 338 -29.58 -21.94 -8.81
C ASP A 338 -30.49 -20.84 -8.22
N ALA A 339 -31.34 -21.23 -7.26
CA ALA A 339 -32.20 -20.33 -6.47
C ALA A 339 -31.46 -19.13 -5.85
N GLU A 340 -30.17 -19.26 -5.50
CA GLU A 340 -29.33 -18.15 -5.03
C GLU A 340 -29.08 -17.08 -6.12
N ALA A 341 -28.91 -17.49 -7.38
CA ALA A 341 -28.79 -16.56 -8.51
C ALA A 341 -30.12 -15.84 -8.77
N PHE A 342 -31.23 -16.54 -8.56
CA PHE A 342 -32.57 -15.98 -8.67
C PHE A 342 -32.88 -14.96 -7.54
N GLN A 343 -32.45 -15.25 -6.31
CA GLN A 343 -32.56 -14.31 -5.18
C GLN A 343 -31.67 -13.08 -5.38
N LYS A 344 -30.42 -13.26 -5.82
CA LYS A 344 -29.50 -12.14 -6.11
C LYS A 344 -29.94 -11.28 -7.30
N SER A 345 -30.69 -11.85 -8.24
CA SER A 345 -31.31 -11.12 -9.36
C SER A 345 -32.67 -10.49 -9.02
N ARG A 346 -33.07 -10.46 -7.74
CA ARG A 346 -34.37 -9.93 -7.27
C ARG A 346 -35.57 -10.48 -8.06
N GLY A 347 -35.48 -11.74 -8.52
CA GLY A 347 -36.54 -12.41 -9.28
C GLY A 347 -36.69 -12.01 -10.74
N ARG A 348 -35.75 -11.25 -11.32
CA ARG A 348 -35.79 -10.86 -12.76
C ARG A 348 -35.12 -11.86 -13.69
N GLY A 349 -34.31 -12.76 -13.13
CA GLY A 349 -33.54 -13.76 -13.85
C GLY A 349 -34.41 -14.77 -14.60
N LYS A 350 -34.22 -14.92 -15.92
CA LYS A 350 -34.91 -15.93 -16.73
C LYS A 350 -33.92 -16.77 -17.50
N ILE A 351 -33.87 -18.07 -17.19
CA ILE A 351 -33.00 -19.04 -17.88
C ILE A 351 -33.37 -19.15 -19.38
N GLU A 352 -34.65 -18.99 -19.71
CA GLU A 352 -35.17 -19.03 -21.09
C GLU A 352 -34.62 -17.92 -22.00
N LYS A 353 -34.12 -16.82 -21.43
CA LYS A 353 -33.57 -15.69 -22.19
C LYS A 353 -32.10 -15.87 -22.59
N LEU A 354 -31.47 -16.96 -22.18
CA LEU A 354 -30.08 -17.24 -22.52
C LEU A 354 -29.96 -17.58 -24.02
N PRO A 355 -29.08 -16.91 -24.77
CA PRO A 355 -28.84 -17.27 -26.16
C PRO A 355 -28.23 -18.67 -26.23
N ALA A 356 -28.66 -19.47 -27.22
CA ALA A 356 -28.01 -20.73 -27.52
C ALA A 356 -26.54 -20.49 -27.89
N ALA A 357 -25.66 -21.40 -27.43
CA ALA A 357 -24.21 -21.30 -27.57
C ALA A 357 -23.70 -21.45 -29.00
#